data_AF-A0A952B4E2-F1
#
_entry.id   AF-A0A952B4E2-F1
#
_cell.length_a   1.000
_cell.length_b   1.000
_cell.length_c   1.000
_cell.angle_alpha   90.00
_cell.angle_beta   90.00
_cell.angle_gamma   90.00
#
_symmetry.space_group_name_H-M   'P 1'
#
loop_
_entity.id
_entity.type
_entity.pdbx_description
1 polymer ?
#
loop_
_entity_poly.entity_id
_entity_poly.type
_entity_poly.pdbx_seq_one_letter_code
_entity_poly.pdbx_strand_id
1 'polypeptide(L)'
;MPKSMFSITTDVKSWTRKMNRVNKELLPRAQVATLNRVCKAAHGRSIRNIKSDFTLRNPYTLNSMRFSPAKVRSSGVAGYAVTGSISPYLPIQETGGVVRAKRKRIPVPTTEARGGRWSRPILPRYRLKPTTQIGRPGKSMYRTKRAIGKMFLLPSGIYIRKGKQLRMVRTLKYKSYRLKATHWHSEAVKKFGNKRVMGQVFVQEAKRQLGKVR
;
A
#
# COMPACT_ATOMS: atom_id res chain seq x y z
N MET A 1 41.88 -11.71 -24.08
CA MET A 1 40.99 -12.74 -23.49
C MET A 1 40.62 -12.37 -22.06
N PRO A 2 39.34 -12.44 -21.65
CA PRO A 2 38.97 -12.21 -20.25
C PRO A 2 39.58 -13.32 -19.38
N LYS A 3 40.46 -12.95 -18.42
CA LYS A 3 41.01 -13.89 -17.44
C LYS A 3 39.85 -14.44 -16.60
N SER A 4 39.57 -15.73 -16.71
CA SER A 4 38.62 -16.44 -15.85
C SER A 4 39.08 -16.31 -14.40
N MET A 5 38.20 -15.82 -13.50
CA MET A 5 38.48 -15.70 -12.07
C MET A 5 38.85 -17.05 -11.42
N PHE A 6 38.39 -18.15 -12.03
CA PHE A 6 38.65 -19.52 -11.62
C PHE A 6 39.64 -20.21 -12.57
N SER A 7 40.65 -19.51 -13.07
CA SER A 7 41.84 -20.21 -13.56
C SER A 7 42.40 -21.00 -12.39
N ILE A 8 42.50 -22.32 -12.51
CA ILE A 8 43.11 -23.19 -11.49
C ILE A 8 44.56 -22.75 -11.35
N THR A 9 44.83 -21.90 -10.36
CA THR A 9 46.18 -21.47 -9.99
C THR A 9 46.74 -22.52 -9.04
N THR A 10 47.97 -22.96 -9.28
CA THR A 10 48.71 -23.85 -8.36
C THR A 10 48.97 -23.20 -6.99
N ASP A 11 48.84 -21.88 -6.88
CA ASP A 11 48.95 -21.15 -5.62
C ASP A 11 47.65 -21.16 -4.80
N VAL A 12 47.60 -22.08 -3.83
CA VAL A 12 46.51 -22.25 -2.86
C VAL A 12 46.27 -20.97 -2.04
N LYS A 13 47.31 -20.17 -1.74
CA LYS A 13 47.17 -18.98 -0.88
C LYS A 13 46.39 -17.88 -1.61
N SER A 14 46.72 -17.59 -2.86
CA SER A 14 45.97 -16.59 -3.65
C SER A 14 44.54 -17.04 -3.93
N TRP A 15 44.31 -18.33 -4.20
CA TRP A 15 42.97 -18.90 -4.34
C TRP A 15 42.15 -18.72 -3.04
N THR A 16 42.73 -19.05 -1.88
CA THR A 16 42.06 -18.92 -0.58
C THR A 16 41.71 -17.47 -0.27
N ARG A 17 42.61 -16.52 -0.56
CA ARG A 17 42.33 -15.07 -0.42
C ARG A 17 41.17 -14.63 -1.32
N LYS A 18 41.12 -15.10 -2.56
CA LYS A 18 40.00 -14.81 -3.49
C LYS A 18 38.69 -15.37 -2.97
N MET A 19 38.66 -16.62 -2.50
CA MET A 19 37.45 -17.24 -1.93
C MET A 19 36.98 -16.54 -0.66
N ASN A 20 37.90 -16.15 0.22
CA ASN A 20 37.58 -15.37 1.40
C ASN A 20 36.94 -14.03 1.04
N ARG A 21 37.44 -13.35 -0.01
CA ARG A 21 36.84 -12.12 -0.52
C ARG A 21 35.44 -12.35 -1.10
N VAL A 22 35.26 -13.41 -1.88
CA VAL A 22 33.95 -13.80 -2.42
C VAL A 22 32.94 -13.99 -1.27
N ASN A 23 33.32 -14.75 -0.24
CA ASN A 23 32.44 -15.09 0.86
C ASN A 23 32.14 -13.89 1.77
N LYS A 24 33.16 -13.10 2.14
CA LYS A 24 33.01 -11.99 3.11
C LYS A 24 32.46 -10.71 2.50
N GLU A 25 32.68 -10.47 1.21
CA GLU A 25 32.31 -9.19 0.57
C GLU A 25 31.28 -9.35 -0.54
N LEU A 26 31.58 -10.20 -1.52
CA LEU A 26 30.80 -10.22 -2.77
C LEU A 26 29.45 -10.90 -2.59
N LEU A 27 29.42 -12.02 -1.85
CA LEU A 27 28.19 -12.76 -1.59
C LEU A 27 27.17 -11.93 -0.79
N PRO A 28 27.53 -11.29 0.34
CA PRO A 28 26.62 -10.38 1.06
C PRO A 28 26.14 -9.21 0.20
N ARG A 29 27.02 -8.63 -0.63
CA ARG A 29 26.64 -7.57 -1.58
C ARG A 29 25.64 -8.06 -2.63
N ALA A 30 25.83 -9.27 -3.15
CA ALA A 30 24.90 -9.88 -4.10
C ALA A 30 23.54 -10.18 -3.43
N GLN A 31 23.54 -10.70 -2.20
CA GLN A 31 22.32 -10.92 -1.41
C GLN A 31 21.56 -9.61 -1.17
N VAL A 32 22.24 -8.56 -0.69
CA VAL A 32 21.63 -7.23 -0.47
C VAL A 32 21.08 -6.64 -1.76
N ALA A 33 21.83 -6.72 -2.86
CA ALA A 33 21.37 -6.24 -4.17
C ALA A 33 20.12 -7.01 -4.64
N THR A 34 20.08 -8.32 -4.42
CA THR A 34 18.94 -9.18 -4.74
C THR A 34 17.70 -8.76 -3.95
N LEU A 35 17.83 -8.66 -2.63
CA LEU A 35 16.74 -8.25 -1.74
C LEU A 35 16.20 -6.87 -2.14
N ASN A 36 17.09 -5.91 -2.39
CA ASN A 36 16.71 -4.56 -2.80
C ASN A 36 15.98 -4.54 -4.15
N ARG A 37 16.44 -5.31 -5.13
CA ARG A 37 15.83 -5.37 -6.46
C ARG A 37 14.44 -6.01 -6.42
N VAL A 38 14.32 -7.14 -5.72
CA VAL A 38 13.05 -7.85 -5.52
C VAL A 38 12.05 -6.98 -4.76
N CYS A 39 12.48 -6.38 -3.64
CA CYS A 39 11.65 -5.54 -2.79
C CYS A 39 11.20 -4.26 -3.52
N LYS A 40 12.09 -3.62 -4.30
CA LYS A 40 11.74 -2.47 -5.16
C LYS A 40 10.74 -2.84 -6.25
N ALA A 41 10.86 -4.03 -6.85
CA ALA A 41 9.90 -4.52 -7.84
C ALA A 41 8.51 -4.79 -7.21
N ALA A 42 8.48 -5.43 -6.03
CA ALA A 42 7.26 -5.62 -5.25
C ALA A 42 6.61 -4.28 -4.90
N HIS A 43 7.39 -3.33 -4.38
CA HIS A 43 6.93 -1.97 -4.07
C HIS A 43 6.29 -1.28 -5.28
N GLY A 44 6.96 -1.31 -6.44
CA GLY A 44 6.44 -0.71 -7.67
C GLY A 44 5.18 -1.41 -8.19
N ARG A 45 5.03 -2.72 -7.96
CA ARG A 45 3.78 -3.44 -8.29
C ARG A 45 2.67 -3.11 -7.30
N SER A 46 2.96 -3.04 -6.01
CA SER A 46 1.99 -2.61 -5.00
C SER A 46 1.44 -1.21 -5.26
N ILE A 47 2.29 -0.26 -5.66
CA ILE A 47 1.84 1.08 -6.06
C ILE A 47 0.89 1.01 -7.27
N ARG A 48 1.18 0.14 -8.25
CA ARG A 48 0.30 -0.07 -9.42
C ARG A 48 -1.03 -0.67 -9.02
N ASN A 49 -1.02 -1.72 -8.19
CA ASN A 49 -2.23 -2.33 -7.64
C ASN A 49 -3.05 -1.29 -6.86
N ILE A 50 -2.41 -0.45 -6.03
CA ILE A 50 -3.11 0.63 -5.32
C ILE A 50 -3.79 1.60 -6.30
N LYS A 51 -3.14 1.97 -7.40
CA LYS A 51 -3.71 2.87 -8.41
C LYS A 51 -4.87 2.24 -9.18
N SER A 52 -4.86 0.93 -9.42
CA SER A 52 -5.94 0.23 -10.13
C SER A 52 -7.12 -0.08 -9.23
N ASP A 53 -6.86 -0.54 -8.01
CA ASP A 53 -7.87 -1.19 -7.16
C ASP A 53 -8.56 -0.17 -6.23
N PHE A 54 -7.92 0.98 -5.99
CA PHE A 54 -8.43 2.00 -5.08
C PHE A 54 -8.80 3.27 -5.82
N THR A 55 -9.93 3.86 -5.42
CA THR A 55 -10.24 5.23 -5.78
C THR A 55 -9.50 6.20 -4.85
N LEU A 56 -8.32 6.63 -5.27
CA LEU A 56 -7.45 7.53 -4.52
C LEU A 56 -8.01 8.95 -4.48
N ARG A 57 -8.08 9.53 -3.29
CA ARG A 57 -8.58 10.91 -3.08
C ARG A 57 -7.48 11.93 -2.94
N ASN A 58 -6.30 11.51 -2.49
CA ASN A 58 -5.14 12.35 -2.23
C ASN A 58 -3.86 11.52 -2.45
N PRO A 59 -2.69 12.18 -2.61
CA PRO A 59 -1.43 11.48 -2.79
C PRO A 59 -0.96 10.77 -1.52
N TYR A 60 -1.57 11.03 -0.35
CA TYR A 60 -1.17 10.44 0.93
C TYR A 60 -1.09 8.91 0.87
N THR A 61 -2.07 8.24 0.26
CA THR A 61 -2.08 6.77 0.12
C THR A 61 -0.82 6.27 -0.59
N LEU A 62 -0.46 6.89 -1.71
CA LEU A 62 0.72 6.53 -2.48
C LEU A 62 2.01 6.90 -1.74
N ASN A 63 2.06 8.09 -1.13
CA ASN A 63 3.22 8.57 -0.39
C ASN A 63 3.45 7.81 0.93
N SER A 64 2.42 7.14 1.44
CA SER A 64 2.52 6.27 2.62
C SER A 64 3.20 4.94 2.32
N MET A 65 3.32 4.56 1.04
CA MET A 65 4.11 3.41 0.63
C MET A 65 5.59 3.71 0.84
N ARG A 66 6.26 2.86 1.61
CA ARG A 66 7.69 2.98 1.90
C ARG A 66 8.45 1.76 1.42
N PHE A 67 9.72 2.01 1.11
CA PHE A 67 10.72 1.01 0.79
C PHE A 67 11.96 1.35 1.62
N SER A 68 12.39 0.41 2.45
CA SER A 68 13.64 0.49 3.23
C SER A 68 14.62 -0.53 2.65
N PRO A 69 15.72 -0.07 2.02
CA PRO A 69 16.68 -0.98 1.41
C PRO A 69 17.51 -1.73 2.47
N ALA A 70 17.82 -2.99 2.17
CA ALA A 70 18.84 -3.76 2.86
C ALA A 70 20.23 -3.12 2.68
N LYS A 71 21.06 -3.30 3.70
CA LYS A 71 22.47 -2.92 3.73
C LYS A 71 23.32 -4.09 4.23
N VAL A 72 24.59 -4.15 3.82
CA VAL A 72 25.55 -5.08 4.40
C VAL A 72 25.95 -4.52 5.77
N ARG A 73 25.86 -5.33 6.82
CA ARG A 73 26.26 -4.94 8.19
C ARG A 73 27.78 -4.99 8.32
N SER A 74 28.31 -4.36 9.38
CA SER A 74 29.75 -4.45 9.72
C SER A 74 30.23 -5.89 9.90
N SER A 75 29.35 -6.79 10.32
CA SER A 75 29.62 -8.24 10.42
C SER A 75 29.73 -8.97 9.07
N GLY A 76 29.57 -8.28 7.94
CA GLY A 76 29.52 -8.91 6.61
C GLY A 76 28.20 -9.63 6.33
N VAL A 77 27.20 -9.57 7.23
CA VAL A 77 25.90 -10.22 7.01
C VAL A 77 24.96 -9.30 6.22
N ALA A 78 24.23 -9.87 5.26
CA ALA A 78 23.18 -9.16 4.54
C ALA A 78 22.00 -8.80 5.46
N GLY A 79 21.62 -7.53 5.51
CA GLY A 79 20.41 -7.07 6.20
C GLY A 79 19.13 -7.43 5.43
N TYR A 80 17.98 -7.04 5.99
CA TYR A 80 16.66 -7.24 5.39
C TYR A 80 16.21 -5.99 4.62
N ALA A 81 15.41 -6.18 3.56
CA ALA A 81 14.74 -5.11 2.84
C ALA A 81 13.25 -5.14 3.18
N VAL A 82 12.65 -3.98 3.44
CA VAL A 82 11.22 -3.87 3.82
C VAL A 82 10.48 -3.05 2.79
N THR A 83 9.29 -3.50 2.41
CA THR A 83 8.32 -2.66 1.72
C THR A 83 6.95 -2.81 2.36
N GLY A 84 6.16 -1.75 2.33
CA GLY A 84 4.82 -1.74 2.91
C GLY A 84 4.28 -0.32 2.99
N SER A 85 3.28 -0.12 3.83
CA SER A 85 2.64 1.16 4.06
C SER A 85 2.75 1.57 5.52
N ILE A 86 3.03 2.86 5.79
CA ILE A 86 2.92 3.45 7.13
C ILE A 86 1.48 3.83 7.49
N SER A 87 0.58 3.85 6.52
CA SER A 87 -0.82 4.19 6.75
C SER A 87 -1.54 3.05 7.48
N PRO A 88 -2.28 3.33 8.58
CA PRO A 88 -2.93 2.30 9.40
C PRO A 88 -4.14 1.65 8.72
N TYR A 89 -4.73 2.27 7.70
CA TYR A 89 -5.93 1.71 7.04
C TYR A 89 -5.60 0.72 5.91
N LEU A 90 -4.41 0.82 5.30
CA LEU A 90 -4.03 -0.01 4.17
C LEU A 90 -3.88 -1.50 4.54
N PRO A 91 -3.34 -1.87 5.72
CA PRO A 91 -3.36 -3.27 6.17
C PRO A 91 -4.78 -3.85 6.31
N ILE A 92 -5.73 -3.05 6.80
CA ILE A 92 -7.14 -3.50 6.94
C ILE A 92 -7.77 -3.71 5.56
N GLN A 93 -7.40 -2.90 4.57
CA GLN A 93 -7.87 -3.07 3.19
C GLN A 93 -7.19 -4.26 2.49
N GLU A 94 -5.94 -4.56 2.86
CA GLU A 94 -5.20 -5.71 2.36
C GLU A 94 -5.85 -7.03 2.78
N THR A 95 -6.05 -7.24 4.08
CA THR A 95 -6.60 -8.49 4.63
C THR A 95 -8.12 -8.56 4.59
N GLY A 96 -8.78 -7.43 4.34
CA GLY A 96 -10.17 -7.23 4.70
C GLY A 96 -10.33 -7.09 6.22
N GLY A 97 -11.49 -6.64 6.65
CA GLY A 97 -11.74 -6.43 8.07
C GLY A 97 -13.01 -5.66 8.33
N VAL A 98 -13.37 -5.52 9.61
CA VAL A 98 -14.56 -4.78 10.04
C VAL A 98 -14.15 -3.41 10.54
N VAL A 99 -14.57 -2.36 9.84
CA VAL A 99 -14.35 -0.98 10.28
C VAL A 99 -15.55 -0.55 11.11
N ARG A 100 -15.29 -0.22 12.38
CA ARG A 100 -16.29 0.33 13.31
C ARG A 100 -16.34 1.85 13.21
N ALA A 101 -17.54 2.39 13.36
CA ALA A 101 -17.78 3.82 13.43
C ALA A 101 -17.16 4.41 14.70
N LYS A 102 -16.31 5.43 14.58
CA LYS A 102 -15.93 6.24 15.73
C LYS A 102 -17.03 7.29 15.98
N ARG A 103 -17.54 7.37 17.21
CA ARG A 103 -18.59 8.35 17.62
C ARG A 103 -19.86 8.33 16.76
N LYS A 104 -20.29 7.15 16.27
CA LYS A 104 -21.41 6.99 15.31
C LYS A 104 -21.25 7.79 14.00
N ARG A 105 -20.04 8.28 13.68
CA ARG A 105 -19.75 9.00 12.43
C ARG A 105 -19.06 8.03 11.48
N ILE A 106 -19.78 7.63 10.44
CA ILE A 106 -19.19 6.87 9.34
C ILE A 106 -19.12 7.80 8.13
N PRO A 107 -17.94 7.95 7.48
CA PRO A 107 -17.82 8.80 6.30
C PRO A 107 -18.79 8.30 5.22
N VAL A 108 -19.53 9.24 4.62
CA VAL A 108 -20.46 8.95 3.53
C VAL A 108 -19.66 8.84 2.24
N PRO A 109 -19.62 7.66 1.59
CA PRO A 109 -18.95 7.49 0.32
C PRO A 109 -19.98 7.77 -0.77
N THR A 110 -20.34 9.04 -0.97
CA THR A 110 -21.30 9.44 -2.00
C THR A 110 -20.66 10.31 -3.06
N THR A 111 -20.79 9.87 -4.30
CA THR A 111 -20.42 10.62 -5.51
C THR A 111 -21.22 11.92 -5.60
N GLU A 112 -22.51 11.88 -5.22
CA GLU A 112 -23.40 13.04 -5.23
C GLU A 112 -22.94 14.14 -4.27
N ALA A 113 -22.56 13.79 -3.04
CA ALA A 113 -22.03 14.76 -2.05
C ALA A 113 -20.66 15.35 -2.43
N ARG A 114 -20.04 14.84 -3.49
CA ARG A 114 -18.74 15.29 -4.03
C ARG A 114 -18.88 15.97 -5.39
N GLY A 115 -20.11 16.26 -5.83
CA GLY A 115 -20.36 16.88 -7.13
C GLY A 115 -19.97 15.97 -8.29
N GLY A 116 -20.28 14.68 -8.19
CA GLY A 116 -20.07 13.69 -9.25
C GLY A 116 -18.64 13.15 -9.35
N ARG A 117 -17.65 13.72 -8.65
CA ARG A 117 -16.25 13.28 -8.71
C ARG A 117 -15.77 12.73 -7.37
N TRP A 118 -15.35 11.47 -7.33
CA TRP A 118 -14.92 10.84 -6.07
C TRP A 118 -13.65 11.42 -5.45
N SER A 119 -12.77 11.98 -6.28
CA SER A 119 -11.52 12.62 -5.87
C SER A 119 -11.75 13.92 -5.08
N ARG A 120 -12.90 14.59 -5.28
CA ARG A 120 -13.20 15.84 -4.59
C ARG A 120 -13.55 15.59 -3.12
N PRO A 121 -13.13 16.48 -2.20
CA PRO A 121 -13.60 16.42 -0.82
C PRO A 121 -15.12 16.60 -0.79
N ILE A 122 -15.76 16.02 0.24
CA ILE A 122 -17.18 16.27 0.50
C ILE A 122 -17.32 17.76 0.79
N LEU A 123 -18.22 18.44 0.07
CA LEU A 123 -18.47 19.86 0.29
C LEU A 123 -18.94 20.08 1.73
N PRO A 124 -18.56 21.17 2.41
CA PRO A 124 -18.93 21.42 3.80
C PRO A 124 -20.43 21.25 4.10
N ARG A 125 -21.29 21.64 3.16
CA ARG A 125 -22.76 21.48 3.22
C ARG A 125 -23.27 20.04 3.28
N TYR A 126 -22.43 19.05 2.97
CA TYR A 126 -22.77 17.63 3.05
C TYR A 126 -22.01 16.89 4.17
N ARG A 127 -21.17 17.60 4.94
CA ARG A 127 -20.42 17.00 6.06
C ARG A 127 -21.30 16.98 7.31
N LEU A 128 -21.38 15.83 7.98
CA LEU A 128 -22.03 15.73 9.29
C LEU A 128 -21.30 16.64 10.30
N LYS A 129 -22.02 17.62 10.88
CA LYS A 129 -21.45 18.52 11.89
C LYS A 129 -21.22 17.76 13.20
N PRO A 130 -20.26 18.20 14.04
CA PRO A 130 -20.00 17.53 15.31
C PRO A 130 -21.20 17.48 16.26
N THR A 131 -22.04 18.51 16.22
CA THR A 131 -23.26 18.70 17.02
C THR A 131 -24.48 17.98 16.44
N THR A 132 -24.32 17.24 15.34
CA THR A 132 -25.41 16.50 14.70
C THR A 132 -25.84 15.32 15.57
N GLN A 133 -26.91 15.50 16.35
CA GLN A 133 -27.55 14.41 17.08
C GLN A 133 -28.37 13.56 16.11
N ILE A 134 -27.96 12.29 15.96
CA ILE A 134 -28.72 11.28 15.23
C ILE A 134 -29.97 10.97 16.07
N GLY A 135 -31.16 11.21 15.52
CA GLY A 135 -32.41 10.75 16.14
C GLY A 135 -33.34 11.80 16.76
N ARG A 136 -33.07 13.11 16.63
CA ARG A 136 -34.08 14.13 16.97
C ARG A 136 -34.99 14.40 15.75
N PRO A 137 -36.25 13.92 15.72
CA PRO A 137 -37.20 14.29 14.68
C PRO A 137 -37.43 15.80 14.73
N GLY A 138 -37.35 16.48 13.59
CA GLY A 138 -37.75 17.90 13.47
C GLY A 138 -36.68 18.89 13.01
N LYS A 139 -35.37 18.61 13.15
CA LYS A 139 -34.32 19.53 12.64
C LYS A 139 -33.71 19.02 11.33
N SER A 140 -34.41 19.30 10.22
CA SER A 140 -33.87 19.26 8.85
C SER A 140 -32.55 20.02 8.80
N MET A 141 -31.42 19.31 8.82
CA MET A 141 -30.12 19.93 9.07
C MET A 141 -29.54 20.72 7.87
N TYR A 142 -30.21 20.72 6.71
CA TYR A 142 -29.75 21.46 5.53
C TYR A 142 -30.92 22.10 4.78
N ARG A 143 -31.51 23.15 5.38
CA ARG A 143 -32.48 24.01 4.71
C ARG A 143 -31.77 25.16 3.96
N THR A 144 -30.73 24.85 3.16
CA THR A 144 -30.16 25.86 2.26
C THR A 144 -31.07 25.98 1.03
N LYS A 145 -31.64 27.18 0.84
CA LYS A 145 -32.76 27.47 -0.06
C LYS A 145 -32.49 27.25 -1.58
N ARG A 146 -31.31 26.82 -2.01
CA ARG A 146 -30.95 26.77 -3.46
C ARG A 146 -30.14 25.55 -3.95
N ALA A 147 -30.03 24.44 -3.22
CA ALA A 147 -29.13 23.35 -3.64
C ALA A 147 -29.85 22.07 -4.11
N ILE A 148 -29.55 21.65 -5.35
CA ILE A 148 -29.69 20.29 -5.87
C ILE A 148 -29.09 19.30 -4.85
N GLY A 149 -29.81 18.22 -4.51
CA GLY A 149 -29.29 17.12 -3.69
C GLY A 149 -29.34 17.32 -2.16
N LYS A 150 -30.50 17.66 -1.59
CA LYS A 150 -30.70 17.73 -0.13
C LYS A 150 -30.42 16.36 0.53
N MET A 151 -29.36 16.26 1.34
CA MET A 151 -29.10 15.08 2.18
C MET A 151 -29.90 15.19 3.48
N PHE A 152 -30.59 14.10 3.85
CA PHE A 152 -31.36 13.98 5.09
C PHE A 152 -30.72 12.92 5.98
N LEU A 153 -30.60 13.24 7.26
CA LEU A 153 -30.16 12.31 8.28
C LEU A 153 -31.38 11.88 9.10
N LEU A 154 -31.79 10.63 8.94
CA LEU A 154 -32.87 10.01 9.71
C LEU A 154 -32.28 8.95 10.65
N PRO A 155 -33.01 8.52 11.70
CA PRO A 155 -32.52 7.49 12.63
C PRO A 155 -32.07 6.21 11.91
N SER A 156 -32.78 5.83 10.85
CA SER A 156 -32.54 4.64 10.03
C SER A 156 -31.35 4.77 9.08
N GLY A 157 -30.97 5.98 8.67
CA GLY A 157 -30.07 6.16 7.53
C GLY A 157 -29.81 7.58 7.07
N ILE A 158 -28.91 7.68 6.11
CA ILE A 158 -28.61 8.88 5.34
C ILE A 158 -29.34 8.76 3.99
N TYR A 159 -30.08 9.79 3.64
CA TYR A 159 -30.92 9.85 2.45
C TYR A 159 -30.53 11.04 1.57
N ILE A 160 -30.80 10.96 0.27
CA ILE A 160 -30.72 12.09 -0.66
C ILE A 160 -32.09 12.27 -1.31
N ARG A 161 -32.55 13.51 -1.42
CA ARG A 161 -33.79 13.83 -2.12
C ARG A 161 -33.55 13.94 -3.62
N LYS A 162 -34.25 13.11 -4.39
CA LYS A 162 -34.33 13.17 -5.85
C LYS A 162 -35.78 13.50 -6.22
N GLY A 163 -36.02 14.74 -6.66
CA GLY A 163 -37.36 15.27 -6.88
C GLY A 163 -38.22 15.25 -5.61
N LYS A 164 -39.36 14.55 -5.66
CA LYS A 164 -40.27 14.39 -4.51
C LYS A 164 -39.88 13.24 -3.57
N GLN A 165 -39.02 12.31 -4.00
CA GLN A 165 -38.68 11.10 -3.24
C GLN A 165 -37.36 11.21 -2.46
N LEU A 166 -37.28 10.51 -1.34
CA LEU A 166 -36.04 10.30 -0.57
C LEU A 166 -35.44 8.94 -0.93
N ARG A 167 -34.24 8.92 -1.49
CA ARG A 167 -33.49 7.68 -1.74
C ARG A 167 -32.52 7.44 -0.59
N MET A 168 -32.61 6.29 0.06
CA MET A 168 -31.62 5.90 1.07
C MET A 168 -30.28 5.68 0.38
N VAL A 169 -29.25 6.32 0.92
CA VAL A 169 -27.90 6.21 0.40
C VAL A 169 -27.03 5.35 1.29
N ARG A 170 -27.29 5.37 2.59
CA ARG A 170 -26.62 4.50 3.54
C ARG A 170 -27.47 4.25 4.77
N THR A 171 -27.61 3.00 5.17
CA THR A 171 -28.21 2.66 6.47
C THR A 171 -27.25 3.01 7.62
N LEU A 172 -27.82 3.53 8.71
CA LEU A 172 -27.11 3.76 9.98
C LEU A 172 -27.40 2.66 11.01
N LYS A 173 -28.18 1.64 10.63
CA LYS A 173 -28.51 0.49 11.49
C LYS A 173 -27.25 -0.21 12.00
N TYR A 174 -26.23 -0.33 11.15
CA TYR A 174 -24.98 -1.00 11.48
C TYR A 174 -23.89 0.02 11.81
N LYS A 175 -23.34 -0.08 13.03
CA LYS A 175 -22.20 0.73 13.50
C LYS A 175 -20.87 0.26 12.91
N SER A 176 -20.89 -0.72 12.02
CA SER A 176 -19.73 -1.32 11.40
C SER A 176 -20.01 -1.68 9.95
N TYR A 177 -18.95 -1.81 9.16
CA TYR A 177 -19.04 -2.37 7.81
C TYR A 177 -17.83 -3.26 7.55
N ARG A 178 -18.05 -4.34 6.80
CA ARG A 178 -16.99 -5.25 6.37
C ARG A 178 -16.36 -4.73 5.08
N LEU A 179 -15.05 -4.60 5.09
CA LEU A 179 -14.22 -4.37 3.91
C LEU A 179 -13.86 -5.71 3.29
N LYS A 180 -13.98 -5.79 1.97
CA LYS A 180 -13.44 -6.90 1.18
C LYS A 180 -11.92 -6.76 1.13
N ALA A 181 -11.22 -7.88 1.24
CA ALA A 181 -9.77 -7.94 1.02
C ALA A 181 -9.45 -7.57 -0.43
N THR A 182 -8.41 -6.76 -0.62
CA THR A 182 -7.98 -6.28 -1.94
C THR A 182 -6.67 -6.90 -2.39
N HIS A 183 -5.88 -7.46 -1.47
CA HIS A 183 -4.62 -8.16 -1.78
C HIS A 183 -3.60 -7.36 -2.60
N TRP A 184 -3.68 -6.02 -2.57
CA TRP A 184 -2.84 -5.13 -3.35
C TRP A 184 -1.34 -5.29 -3.06
N HIS A 185 -0.99 -5.69 -1.83
CA HIS A 185 0.39 -5.91 -1.42
C HIS A 185 0.81 -7.38 -1.53
N SER A 186 0.01 -8.29 -0.97
CA SER A 186 0.34 -9.72 -0.90
C SER A 186 0.50 -10.35 -2.27
N GLU A 187 -0.28 -9.94 -3.28
CA GLU A 187 -0.07 -10.39 -4.65
C GLU A 187 1.29 -9.97 -5.22
N ALA A 188 1.71 -8.73 -4.93
CA ALA A 188 3.02 -8.24 -5.35
C ALA A 188 4.14 -9.02 -4.64
N VAL A 189 4.03 -9.23 -3.33
CA VAL A 189 4.99 -10.00 -2.54
C VAL A 189 5.04 -11.46 -3.03
N LYS A 190 3.90 -12.11 -3.27
CA LYS A 190 3.84 -13.48 -3.79
C LYS A 190 4.51 -13.60 -5.17
N LYS A 191 4.32 -12.60 -6.03
CA LYS A 191 4.91 -12.57 -7.37
C LYS A 191 6.43 -12.45 -7.35
N PHE A 192 6.98 -11.57 -6.52
CA PHE A 192 8.42 -11.27 -6.56
C PHE A 192 9.23 -12.00 -5.49
N GLY A 193 8.61 -12.36 -4.37
CA GLY A 193 9.23 -13.10 -3.26
C GLY A 193 9.27 -14.62 -3.45
N ASN A 194 8.92 -15.13 -4.64
CA ASN A 194 9.03 -16.57 -4.91
C ASN A 194 10.50 -16.99 -5.13
N LYS A 195 10.83 -18.24 -4.75
CA LYS A 195 12.19 -18.77 -4.79
C LYS A 195 12.82 -18.71 -6.19
N ARG A 196 12.02 -18.94 -7.24
CA ARG A 196 12.49 -18.93 -8.63
C ARG A 196 12.96 -17.54 -9.07
N VAL A 197 12.14 -16.51 -8.86
CA VAL A 197 12.44 -15.11 -9.20
C VAL A 197 13.61 -14.62 -8.36
N MET A 198 13.60 -14.88 -7.04
CA MET A 198 14.72 -14.49 -6.18
C MET A 198 16.04 -15.17 -6.60
N GLY A 199 16.01 -16.45 -6.95
CA GLY A 199 17.18 -17.19 -7.44
C GLY A 199 17.71 -16.63 -8.76
N GLN A 200 16.82 -16.32 -9.71
CA GLN A 200 17.21 -15.70 -10.98
C GLN A 200 17.86 -14.33 -10.78
N VAL A 201 17.24 -13.48 -9.97
CA VAL A 201 17.80 -12.16 -9.63
C VAL A 201 19.13 -12.32 -8.90
N PHE A 202 19.24 -13.28 -7.98
CA PHE A 202 20.48 -13.57 -7.27
C PHE A 202 21.61 -13.96 -8.21
N VAL A 203 21.38 -14.89 -9.14
CA VAL A 203 22.39 -15.30 -10.12
C VAL A 203 22.85 -14.12 -10.97
N GLN A 204 21.93 -13.24 -11.40
CA GLN A 204 22.28 -12.02 -12.14
C GLN A 204 23.14 -11.07 -11.30
N GLU A 205 22.75 -10.81 -10.04
CA GLU A 205 23.49 -9.93 -9.15
C GLU A 205 24.85 -10.52 -8.75
N ALA A 206 24.93 -11.83 -8.52
CA ALA A 206 26.17 -12.54 -8.21
C ALA A 206 27.16 -12.44 -9.39
N LYS A 207 26.71 -12.72 -10.63
CA LYS A 207 27.53 -12.52 -11.84
C LYS A 207 28.02 -11.08 -11.95
N ARG A 208 27.16 -10.10 -11.66
CA ARG A 208 27.52 -8.68 -11.67
C ARG A 208 28.58 -8.32 -10.63
N GLN A 209 28.51 -8.88 -9.41
CA GLN A 209 29.52 -8.62 -8.38
C GLN A 209 30.85 -9.33 -8.69
N LEU A 210 30.79 -10.56 -9.19
CA LEU A 210 31.99 -11.30 -9.62
C LEU A 210 32.72 -10.57 -10.75
N GLY A 211 31.99 -9.99 -11.72
CA GLY A 211 32.60 -9.21 -12.80
C GLY A 211 33.36 -7.95 -12.37
N LYS A 212 33.21 -7.49 -11.12
CA LYS A 212 33.94 -6.32 -10.58
C LYS A 212 35.31 -6.67 -10.00
N VAL A 213 35.57 -7.94 -9.74
CA VAL A 213 36.87 -8.39 -9.24
C VAL A 213 37.74 -8.63 -10.47
N ARG A 214 38.49 -7.58 -10.84
CA ARG A 214 39.65 -7.66 -11.73
C ARG A 214 40.90 -7.89 -10.88
#